data_AF-C7NSE4-F1
#
_entry.id   AF-C7NSE4-F1
#
_cell.length_a   1.000
_cell.length_b   1.000
_cell.length_c   1.000
_cell.angle_alpha   90.00
_cell.angle_beta   90.00
_cell.angle_gamma   90.00
#
_symmetry.space_group_name_H-M   'P 1'
#
loop_
_entity.id
_entity.type
_entity.pdbx_description
1 polymer ?
#
loop_
_entity_poly.entity_id
_entity_poly.type
_entity_poly.pdbx_seq_one_letter_code
_entity_poly.pdbx_strand_id
1 'polypeptide(L)'
;MYERTYGTDWETLGKDEAAERAFALGVAAEIGAGNPEEYERVLQAGGTSYDRSLIELAYQEGKRKAAGRRGDVEESTTVWAELVEPDGDKTTVDPEDEPERRDSLPPALDSIEMLEQRLEDGLEREELPDFLRK
;
A
#
# COMPACT_ATOMS: atom_id res chain seq x y z
N MET A 1 -12.66 11.40 -15.85
CA MET A 1 -11.63 12.03 -15.02
C MET A 1 -10.30 11.31 -15.19
N TYR A 2 -10.21 10.01 -14.85
CA TYR A 2 -9.01 9.21 -15.07
C TYR A 2 -8.42 9.31 -16.50
N GLU A 3 -9.22 9.05 -17.54
CA GLU A 3 -8.75 9.10 -18.93
C GLU A 3 -8.19 10.47 -19.34
N ARG A 4 -8.77 11.56 -18.83
CA ARG A 4 -8.26 12.92 -19.06
C ARG A 4 -6.91 13.16 -18.39
N THR A 5 -6.70 12.59 -17.20
CA THR A 5 -5.50 12.80 -16.39
C THR A 5 -4.33 11.91 -16.84
N TYR A 6 -4.60 10.64 -17.13
CA TYR A 6 -3.56 9.63 -17.37
C TYR A 6 -3.55 9.02 -18.77
N GLY A 7 -4.68 9.12 -19.51
CA GLY A 7 -4.91 8.34 -20.73
C GLY A 7 -4.93 6.81 -20.49
N THR A 8 -5.39 6.07 -21.49
CA THR A 8 -5.48 4.58 -21.46
C THR A 8 -4.66 3.90 -22.55
N ASP A 9 -3.96 4.68 -23.37
CA ASP A 9 -3.20 4.22 -24.55
C ASP A 9 -1.77 3.75 -24.21
N TRP A 10 -1.51 3.44 -22.95
CA TRP A 10 -0.22 2.92 -22.51
C TRP A 10 -0.08 1.44 -22.89
N GLU A 11 1.14 1.04 -23.25
CA GLU A 11 1.49 -0.35 -23.57
C GLU A 11 2.16 -1.05 -22.39
N THR A 12 2.96 -0.31 -21.62
CA THR A 12 3.68 -0.80 -20.44
C THR A 12 3.65 0.25 -19.34
N LEU A 13 3.65 -0.19 -18.09
CA LEU A 13 3.72 0.69 -16.91
C LEU A 13 4.90 0.31 -16.03
N GLY A 14 5.58 1.32 -15.49
CA GLY A 14 6.47 1.14 -14.35
C GLY A 14 5.67 0.83 -13.08
N LYS A 15 6.33 0.23 -12.08
CA LYS A 15 5.73 -0.08 -10.78
C LYS A 15 5.04 1.12 -10.15
N ASP A 16 5.73 2.25 -10.07
CA ASP A 16 5.24 3.45 -9.40
C ASP A 16 4.07 4.07 -10.16
N GLU A 17 4.16 4.13 -11.50
CA GLU A 17 3.09 4.62 -12.37
C GLU A 17 1.84 3.73 -12.30
N ALA A 18 2.02 2.40 -12.24
CA ALA A 18 0.92 1.47 -12.07
C ALA A 18 0.23 1.64 -10.72
N ALA A 19 1.00 1.86 -9.64
CA ALA A 19 0.46 2.12 -8.31
C ALA A 19 -0.31 3.47 -8.27
N GLU A 20 0.24 4.53 -8.85
CA GLU A 20 -0.42 5.85 -8.94
C GLU A 20 -1.73 5.79 -9.74
N ARG A 21 -1.70 5.14 -10.91
CA ARG A 21 -2.90 4.92 -11.73
C ARG A 21 -3.95 4.09 -10.99
N ALA A 22 -3.53 3.05 -10.28
CA ALA A 22 -4.43 2.24 -9.47
C ALA A 22 -5.07 3.02 -8.31
N PHE A 23 -4.29 3.87 -7.64
CA PHE A 23 -4.83 4.80 -6.65
C PHE A 23 -5.91 5.70 -7.26
N ALA A 24 -5.63 6.33 -8.39
CA ALA A 24 -6.59 7.17 -9.09
C ALA A 24 -7.85 6.40 -9.52
N LEU A 25 -7.71 5.16 -10.00
CA LEU A 25 -8.85 4.29 -10.33
C LEU A 25 -9.67 3.91 -9.10
N GLY A 26 -9.02 3.76 -7.94
CA GLY A 26 -9.68 3.55 -6.66
C GLY A 26 -10.54 4.76 -6.27
N VAL A 27 -9.97 5.97 -6.36
CA VAL A 27 -10.71 7.23 -6.15
C VAL A 27 -11.90 7.30 -7.11
N ALA A 28 -11.67 7.04 -8.41
CA ALA A 28 -12.71 7.04 -9.44
C ALA A 28 -13.85 6.06 -9.12
N ALA A 29 -13.50 4.83 -8.73
CA ALA A 29 -14.45 3.77 -8.40
C ALA A 29 -15.32 4.17 -7.21
N GLU A 30 -14.71 4.75 -6.17
CA GLU A 30 -15.45 5.24 -5.03
C GLU A 30 -16.42 6.34 -5.47
N ILE A 31 -15.96 7.41 -6.14
CA ILE A 31 -16.80 8.55 -6.55
C ILE A 31 -17.85 8.24 -7.64
N GLY A 32 -17.98 6.99 -8.09
CA GLY A 32 -18.98 6.55 -9.07
C GLY A 32 -18.55 6.70 -10.53
N ALA A 33 -17.26 6.97 -10.79
CA ALA A 33 -16.65 7.10 -12.11
C ALA A 33 -15.63 5.98 -12.41
N GLY A 34 -15.82 4.80 -11.79
CA GLY A 34 -14.87 3.68 -11.88
C GLY A 34 -14.69 3.12 -13.28
N ASN A 35 -13.53 2.53 -13.52
CA ASN A 35 -13.20 1.79 -14.74
C ASN A 35 -12.52 0.45 -14.37
N PRO A 36 -13.30 -0.63 -14.17
CA PRO A 36 -12.76 -1.91 -13.72
C PRO A 36 -11.85 -2.57 -14.78
N GLU A 37 -12.14 -2.37 -16.06
CA GLU A 37 -11.35 -2.93 -17.17
C GLU A 37 -9.94 -2.33 -17.19
N GLU A 38 -9.85 -1.02 -17.02
CA GLU A 38 -8.56 -0.33 -16.93
C GLU A 38 -7.80 -0.71 -15.67
N TYR A 39 -8.48 -0.88 -14.53
CA TYR A 39 -7.83 -1.38 -13.31
C TYR A 39 -7.26 -2.78 -13.50
N GLU A 40 -7.99 -3.68 -14.16
CA GLU A 40 -7.50 -5.01 -14.46
C GLU A 40 -6.27 -4.96 -15.39
N ARG A 41 -6.28 -4.09 -16.41
CA ARG A 41 -5.09 -3.87 -17.26
C ARG A 41 -3.90 -3.39 -16.44
N VAL A 42 -4.07 -2.37 -15.59
CA VAL A 42 -3.01 -1.84 -14.72
C VAL A 42 -2.47 -2.93 -13.80
N LEU A 43 -3.34 -3.75 -13.21
CA LEU A 43 -2.95 -4.87 -12.35
C LEU A 43 -2.14 -5.93 -13.11
N GLN A 44 -2.54 -6.24 -14.35
CA GLN A 44 -1.82 -7.20 -15.21
C GLN A 44 -0.46 -6.67 -15.68
N ALA A 45 -0.27 -5.35 -15.76
CA ALA A 45 1.03 -4.74 -16.08
C ALA A 45 2.08 -4.97 -14.99
N GLY A 46 1.67 -5.29 -13.76
CA GLY A 46 2.57 -5.67 -12.67
C GLY A 46 3.40 -6.91 -13.03
N GLY A 47 4.72 -6.73 -13.12
CA GLY A 47 5.66 -7.76 -13.55
C GLY A 47 5.88 -8.88 -12.53
N THR A 48 5.64 -8.60 -11.24
CA THR A 48 5.79 -9.57 -10.15
C THR A 48 4.54 -9.68 -9.28
N SER A 49 4.46 -10.72 -8.45
CA SER A 49 3.41 -10.84 -7.43
C SER A 49 3.45 -9.68 -6.43
N TYR A 50 4.65 -9.24 -6.06
CA TYR A 50 4.83 -8.10 -5.17
C TYR A 50 4.29 -6.80 -5.79
N ASP A 51 4.60 -6.54 -7.06
CA ASP A 51 4.08 -5.35 -7.76
C ASP A 51 2.56 -5.37 -7.82
N ARG A 52 1.95 -6.53 -8.08
CA ARG A 52 0.48 -6.68 -8.08
C ARG A 52 -0.13 -6.40 -6.73
N SER A 53 0.47 -6.90 -5.65
CA SER A 53 0.02 -6.61 -4.29
C SER A 53 0.12 -5.12 -3.95
N LEU A 54 1.17 -4.44 -4.42
CA LEU A 54 1.29 -2.98 -4.24
C LEU A 54 0.23 -2.22 -5.04
N ILE A 55 -0.02 -2.61 -6.29
CA ILE A 55 -1.05 -2.02 -7.16
C ILE A 55 -2.44 -2.19 -6.54
N GLU A 56 -2.76 -3.39 -6.05
CA GLU A 56 -4.03 -3.67 -5.37
C GLU A 56 -4.19 -2.85 -4.09
N LEU A 57 -3.12 -2.74 -3.28
CA LEU A 57 -3.12 -1.91 -2.08
C LEU A 57 -3.39 -0.44 -2.43
N ALA A 58 -2.73 0.09 -3.46
CA ALA A 58 -2.94 1.47 -3.91
C ALA A 58 -4.39 1.72 -4.36
N TYR A 59 -5.01 0.77 -5.06
CA TYR A 59 -6.42 0.87 -5.45
C TYR A 59 -7.36 0.91 -4.24
N GLN A 60 -7.16 0.03 -3.25
CA GLN A 60 -7.97 0.06 -2.02
C GLN A 60 -7.75 1.36 -1.25
N GLU A 61 -6.52 1.88 -1.24
CA GLU A 61 -6.19 3.14 -0.59
C GLU A 61 -6.92 4.33 -1.24
N GLY A 62 -6.93 4.39 -2.57
CA GLY A 62 -7.69 5.40 -3.31
C GLY A 62 -9.18 5.39 -2.95
N LYS A 63 -9.78 4.20 -2.86
CA LYS A 63 -11.17 4.06 -2.41
C LYS A 63 -11.38 4.56 -0.98
N ARG A 64 -10.51 4.15 -0.06
CA ARG A 64 -10.58 4.53 1.36
C ARG A 64 -10.50 6.04 1.54
N LYS A 65 -9.53 6.71 0.91
CA LYS A 65 -9.36 8.16 1.00
C LYS A 65 -10.53 8.92 0.39
N ALA A 66 -11.02 8.49 -0.77
CA ALA A 66 -12.18 9.10 -1.40
C ALA A 66 -13.46 8.95 -0.55
N ALA A 67 -13.64 7.80 0.10
CA ALA A 67 -14.78 7.57 1.00
C ALA A 67 -14.72 8.49 2.22
N GLY A 68 -13.52 8.71 2.79
CA GLY A 68 -13.30 9.66 3.88
C GLY A 68 -13.73 11.08 3.53
N ARG A 69 -13.41 11.56 2.32
CA ARG A 69 -13.71 12.94 1.90
C ARG A 69 -15.14 13.18 1.41
N ARG A 70 -15.87 12.12 1.04
CA ARG A 70 -17.30 12.23 0.67
C ARG A 70 -18.19 12.73 1.81
N GLY A 71 -17.77 12.55 3.07
CA GLY A 71 -18.48 13.11 4.21
C GLY A 71 -18.34 14.63 4.33
N ASP A 72 -17.23 15.18 3.83
CA ASP A 72 -16.84 16.57 3.99
C ASP A 72 -17.18 17.44 2.76
N VAL A 73 -17.36 16.80 1.60
CA VAL A 73 -17.50 17.48 0.30
C VAL A 73 -18.68 16.92 -0.49
N GLU A 74 -19.62 17.78 -0.90
CA GLU A 74 -20.80 17.37 -1.68
C GLU A 74 -20.47 17.01 -3.14
N GLU A 75 -19.39 17.57 -3.71
CA GLU A 75 -19.04 17.40 -5.12
C GLU A 75 -17.92 16.38 -5.36
N SER A 76 -18.24 15.34 -6.13
CA SER A 76 -17.30 14.26 -6.51
C SER A 76 -16.08 14.75 -7.31
N THR A 77 -16.24 15.82 -8.08
CA THR A 77 -15.15 16.48 -8.83
C THR A 77 -14.09 17.09 -7.91
N THR A 78 -14.50 17.59 -6.75
CA THR A 78 -13.60 18.20 -5.77
C THR A 78 -12.75 17.12 -5.09
N VAL A 79 -13.36 15.99 -4.70
CA VAL A 79 -12.64 14.83 -4.15
C VAL A 79 -11.55 14.33 -5.10
N TRP A 80 -11.85 14.29 -6.42
CA TRP A 80 -10.86 13.93 -7.43
C TRP A 80 -9.71 14.93 -7.52
N ALA A 81 -10.01 16.23 -7.62
CA ALA A 81 -9.00 17.26 -7.75
C ALA A 81 -8.02 17.27 -6.57
N GLU A 82 -8.53 17.12 -5.34
CA GLU A 82 -7.68 17.13 -4.14
C GLU A 82 -6.84 15.86 -3.94
N LEU A 83 -7.26 14.71 -4.47
CA LEU A 83 -6.56 13.43 -4.26
C LEU A 83 -5.65 13.05 -5.42
N VAL A 84 -5.97 13.47 -6.65
CA VAL A 84 -5.36 12.93 -7.87
C VAL A 84 -4.70 14.00 -8.73
N GLU A 85 -5.21 15.23 -8.76
CA GLU A 85 -4.59 16.30 -9.55
C GLU A 85 -3.37 16.86 -8.79
N PRO A 86 -2.29 17.27 -9.50
CA PRO A 86 -0.98 17.56 -8.90
C PRO A 86 -0.93 18.77 -7.96
N ASP A 87 -1.98 19.60 -7.93
CA ASP A 87 -2.17 20.68 -6.95
C ASP A 87 -2.83 20.19 -5.65
N GLY A 88 -3.39 18.98 -5.66
CA GLY A 88 -3.80 18.24 -4.48
C GLY A 88 -2.58 17.67 -3.76
N ASP A 89 -2.63 17.65 -2.43
CA ASP A 89 -1.52 17.24 -1.56
C ASP A 89 -1.06 15.82 -1.93
N LYS A 90 -0.01 15.72 -2.75
CA LYS A 90 0.54 14.46 -3.22
C LYS A 90 1.01 13.68 -2.02
N THR A 91 0.40 12.52 -1.82
CA THR A 91 0.59 11.59 -0.71
C THR A 91 2.05 11.35 -0.33
N THR A 92 2.65 12.26 0.43
CA THR A 92 3.41 11.87 1.60
C THR A 92 2.42 11.22 2.54
N VAL A 93 2.76 10.05 3.08
CA VAL A 93 1.98 9.45 4.18
C VAL A 93 1.88 10.53 5.25
N ASP A 94 0.65 10.99 5.51
CA ASP A 94 0.40 11.85 6.66
C ASP A 94 0.72 10.99 7.89
N PRO A 95 1.67 11.39 8.76
CA PRO A 95 1.98 10.62 9.96
C PRO A 95 0.76 10.43 10.88
N GLU A 96 -0.31 11.21 10.70
CA GLU A 96 -1.57 11.05 11.44
C GLU A 96 -2.49 9.97 10.85
N ASP A 97 -2.27 9.52 9.61
CA ASP A 97 -3.00 8.43 8.93
C ASP A 97 -2.35 7.04 9.14
N GLU A 98 -1.30 6.95 9.98
CA GLU A 98 -0.79 5.66 10.41
C GLU A 98 -1.92 4.88 11.11
N PRO A 99 -2.20 3.62 10.71
CA PRO A 99 -3.13 2.81 11.47
C PRO A 99 -2.65 2.82 12.92
N GLU A 100 -3.55 3.14 13.88
CA GLU A 100 -3.21 3.15 15.31
C GLU A 100 -2.30 1.97 15.58
N ARG A 101 -1.04 2.26 15.90
CA ARG A 101 -0.04 1.24 16.16
C ARG A 101 -0.57 0.44 17.33
N ARG A 102 -1.20 -0.71 17.05
CA ARG A 102 -1.55 -1.66 18.08
C ARG A 102 -0.21 -2.18 18.56
N ASP A 103 0.33 -1.53 19.58
CA ASP A 103 1.59 -1.91 20.23
C ASP A 103 1.53 -3.33 20.82
N SER A 104 0.36 -3.98 20.78
CA SER A 104 0.20 -5.41 21.02
C SER A 104 0.34 -6.22 19.73
N LEU A 105 1.42 -7.00 19.64
CA LEU A 105 1.52 -8.12 18.72
C LEU A 105 0.27 -9.04 18.87
N PRO A 106 -0.25 -9.64 17.78
CA PRO A 106 -1.25 -10.69 17.87
C PRO A 106 -0.79 -11.80 18.85
N PRO A 107 -1.69 -12.43 19.61
CA PRO A 107 -1.30 -13.47 20.58
C PRO A 107 -0.57 -14.68 19.94
N ALA A 108 -0.69 -14.86 18.63
CA ALA A 108 0.07 -15.86 17.87
C ALA A 108 1.57 -15.51 17.71
N LEU A 109 1.94 -14.22 17.83
CA LEU A 109 3.32 -13.72 17.74
C LEU A 109 3.97 -13.49 19.11
N ASP A 110 3.19 -13.46 20.20
CA ASP A 110 3.67 -13.42 21.60
C ASP A 110 4.57 -14.64 21.94
N SER A 111 4.39 -15.74 21.21
CA SER A 111 5.22 -16.95 21.34
C SER A 111 6.67 -16.76 20.85
N ILE A 112 6.92 -15.74 20.02
CA ILE A 112 8.26 -15.44 19.46
C ILE A 112 9.11 -14.70 20.49
N GLU A 113 8.54 -13.80 21.28
CA GLU A 113 9.29 -13.10 22.35
C GLU A 113 9.72 -14.06 23.48
N MET A 114 8.93 -15.11 23.76
CA MET A 114 9.35 -16.20 24.66
C MET A 114 10.58 -16.98 24.13
N LEU A 115 10.78 -17.06 22.81
CA LEU A 115 11.96 -17.69 22.22
C LEU A 115 13.19 -16.77 22.36
N GLU A 116 13.02 -15.46 22.22
CA GLU A 116 14.09 -14.48 22.38
C GLU A 116 14.55 -14.37 23.84
N GLN A 117 13.63 -14.35 24.81
CA GLN A 117 13.98 -14.32 26.23
C GLN A 117 14.70 -15.61 26.68
N ARG A 118 14.38 -16.77 26.08
CA ARG A 118 15.11 -18.03 26.34
C ARG A 118 16.53 -18.01 25.76
N LEU A 119 16.82 -17.20 24.76
CA LEU A 119 18.19 -17.06 24.23
C LEU A 119 19.08 -16.21 25.14
N GLU A 120 18.49 -15.24 25.88
CA GLU A 120 19.22 -14.41 26.85
C GLU A 120 19.59 -15.18 28.11
N ASP A 121 18.69 -16.04 28.62
CA ASP A 121 18.93 -16.89 29.78
C ASP A 121 19.33 -18.32 29.37
N GLY A 122 20.62 -18.50 29.06
CA GLY A 122 21.28 -19.80 29.23
C GLY A 122 21.61 -20.58 27.96
N LEU A 123 22.19 -19.94 26.95
CA LEU A 123 23.18 -20.64 26.13
C LEU A 123 24.53 -20.50 26.83
N GLU A 124 24.88 -21.50 27.65
CA GLU A 124 26.29 -21.74 27.99
C GLU A 124 27.06 -21.71 26.67
N ARG A 125 28.02 -20.79 26.54
CA ARG A 125 28.87 -20.68 25.35
C ARG A 125 29.57 -22.02 25.17
N GLU A 126 29.04 -22.86 24.30
CA GLU A 126 29.82 -23.96 23.77
C GLU A 126 30.90 -23.35 22.88
N GLU A 127 32.09 -23.32 23.45
CA GLU A 127 33.29 -22.91 22.75
C GLU A 127 33.49 -23.78 21.50
N LEU A 128 33.78 -23.14 20.36
CA LEU A 128 34.00 -23.83 19.09
C LEU A 128 35.06 -24.93 19.29
N PRO A 129 34.77 -26.20 18.96
CA PRO A 129 35.70 -27.30 19.17
C PRO A 129 37.06 -27.05 18.51
N ASP A 130 38.13 -27.52 19.15
CA ASP A 130 39.51 -27.22 18.74
C ASP A 130 39.83 -27.61 17.28
N PHE A 131 39.14 -28.63 16.74
CA PHE A 131 39.33 -29.06 15.34
C PHE A 131 38.79 -28.06 14.29
N LEU A 132 38.01 -27.06 14.69
CA LEU A 132 37.50 -25.97 13.83
C LEU A 132 38.28 -24.66 14.03
N ARG A 133 39.25 -24.63 14.95
CA ARG A 133 40.16 -23.49 15.12
C ARG A 133 41.38 -23.73 14.21
N LYS A 134 41.58 -22.85 13.23
CA LYS A 134 42.65 -22.93 12.21
C LYS A 134 44.04 -22.71 12.80
#